data_AF-A0A6A6AEQ7-F1
#
_entry.id   AF-A0A6A6AEQ7-F1
#
_cell.length_a   1.000
_cell.length_b   1.000
_cell.length_c   1.000
_cell.angle_alpha   90.00
_cell.angle_beta   90.00
_cell.angle_gamma   90.00
#
_symmetry.space_group_name_H-M   'P 1'
#
loop_
_entity.id
_entity.type
_entity.pdbx_description
1 polymer ?
#
loop_
_entity_poly.entity_id
_entity_poly.type
_entity_poly.pdbx_seq_one_letter_code
_entity_poly.pdbx_strand_id
1 'polypeptide(L)'
;MPASIAPLRVQLQKPIRIIKEAKGSVSLLGLAFYYDFTIWQNFGTGSTPPTLKSYLKIRRWGLYLLSHCQNLRDPSPIPNTGPSYINAEKVPHRAGVRPKLTRWTLPQRQFPVEITPRAKAMLHGMMSGFASASPYAMYIDAAPSKAEGDAGEAIYVRQDVEGMNPDARKTFYEVAHVHPSGNSLHVYVSPADARLVMERRWGERFPVGWLALPSWMMLYAPRNEDEVSVVREIVRAGVCFAVGRELKE
;
A
#
# COMPACT_ATOMS: atom_id res chain seq x y z
N MET A 1 -85.51 54.47 -15.11
CA MET A 1 -85.42 52.99 -15.23
C MET A 1 -84.12 52.64 -15.95
N PRO A 2 -83.48 51.51 -15.60
CA PRO A 2 -82.03 51.37 -15.52
C PRO A 2 -81.41 50.64 -16.73
N ALA A 3 -80.10 50.78 -16.92
CA ALA A 3 -79.27 49.69 -17.45
C ALA A 3 -77.83 49.85 -16.93
N SER A 4 -77.49 48.95 -16.01
CA SER A 4 -76.18 48.72 -15.42
C SER A 4 -75.17 48.26 -16.47
N ILE A 5 -73.99 48.88 -16.52
CA ILE A 5 -72.84 48.37 -17.28
C ILE A 5 -71.85 47.80 -16.27
N ALA A 6 -71.63 46.49 -16.34
CA ALA A 6 -70.76 45.72 -15.47
C ALA A 6 -69.27 46.13 -15.61
N PRO A 7 -68.45 46.05 -14.54
CA PRO A 7 -67.03 46.33 -14.63
C PRO A 7 -66.27 45.17 -15.28
N LEU A 8 -65.29 45.53 -16.12
CA LEU A 8 -64.32 44.64 -16.77
C LEU A 8 -63.56 43.82 -15.73
N ARG A 9 -63.62 42.49 -15.86
CA ARG A 9 -62.86 41.53 -15.05
C ARG A 9 -61.40 41.50 -15.55
N VAL A 10 -60.49 42.15 -14.84
CA VAL A 10 -59.04 42.01 -15.08
C VAL A 10 -58.64 40.56 -14.80
N GLN A 11 -58.27 39.82 -15.85
CA GLN A 11 -57.59 38.53 -15.68
C GLN A 11 -56.16 38.80 -15.20
N LEU A 12 -55.90 38.50 -13.93
CA LEU A 12 -54.56 38.39 -13.38
C LEU A 12 -53.80 37.29 -14.13
N GLN A 13 -52.83 37.68 -14.96
CA GLN A 13 -51.83 36.77 -15.50
C GLN A 13 -51.12 36.07 -14.34
N LYS A 14 -51.11 34.72 -14.37
CA LYS A 14 -50.37 33.90 -13.40
C LYS A 14 -48.88 34.27 -13.44
N PRO A 15 -48.18 34.34 -12.29
CA PRO A 15 -46.77 34.67 -12.29
C PRO A 15 -45.97 33.57 -12.99
N ILE A 16 -45.19 33.98 -13.99
CA ILE A 16 -44.17 33.16 -14.64
C ILE A 16 -43.21 32.68 -13.55
N ARG A 17 -43.13 31.36 -13.33
CA ARG A 17 -42.10 30.77 -12.49
C ARG A 17 -40.75 31.02 -13.17
N ILE A 18 -39.99 31.99 -12.65
CA ILE A 18 -38.58 32.14 -12.97
C ILE A 18 -37.88 30.88 -12.45
N ILE A 19 -37.52 29.97 -13.35
CA ILE A 19 -36.59 28.89 -13.05
C ILE A 19 -35.25 29.57 -12.81
N LYS A 20 -34.85 29.72 -11.54
CA LYS A 20 -33.47 30.08 -11.20
C LYS A 20 -32.59 28.92 -11.65
N GLU A 21 -31.87 29.09 -12.75
CA GLU A 21 -30.74 28.24 -13.09
C GLU A 21 -29.74 28.29 -11.94
N ALA A 22 -29.57 27.16 -11.24
CA ALA A 22 -28.54 27.00 -10.25
C ALA A 22 -27.18 26.93 -10.96
N LYS A 23 -26.55 28.09 -11.17
CA LYS A 23 -25.13 28.16 -11.52
C LYS A 23 -24.32 27.76 -10.30
N GLY A 24 -24.06 26.46 -10.15
CA GLY A 24 -23.23 25.93 -9.08
C GLY A 24 -21.78 26.42 -9.25
N SER A 25 -21.34 27.36 -8.41
CA SER A 25 -19.93 27.73 -8.31
C SER A 25 -19.18 26.57 -7.65
N VAL A 26 -18.45 25.79 -8.45
CA VAL A 26 -17.52 24.78 -7.90
C VAL A 26 -16.31 25.52 -7.33
N SER A 27 -16.10 25.42 -6.02
CA SER A 27 -14.94 26.04 -5.37
C SER A 27 -13.64 25.33 -5.79
N LEU A 28 -12.54 26.08 -5.89
CA LEU A 28 -11.21 25.51 -6.15
C LEU A 28 -10.82 24.42 -5.14
N LEU A 29 -11.27 24.57 -3.88
CA LEU A 29 -11.09 23.57 -2.83
C LEU A 29 -11.86 22.28 -3.13
N GLY A 30 -13.09 22.39 -3.64
CA GLY A 30 -13.89 21.23 -4.06
C GLY A 30 -13.26 20.49 -5.24
N LEU A 31 -12.75 21.23 -6.23
CA LEU A 31 -12.01 20.65 -7.37
C LEU A 31 -10.73 19.96 -6.91
N ALA A 32 -9.92 20.61 -6.06
CA ALA A 32 -8.68 20.03 -5.55
C ALA A 32 -8.94 18.76 -4.73
N PHE A 33 -10.00 18.75 -3.91
CA PHE A 33 -10.43 17.58 -3.15
C PHE A 33 -10.86 16.44 -4.07
N TYR A 34 -11.69 16.72 -5.07
CA TYR A 34 -12.15 15.72 -6.03
C TYR A 34 -10.97 15.14 -6.82
N TYR A 35 -10.05 15.99 -7.27
CA TYR A 35 -8.84 15.57 -7.98
C TYR A 35 -7.91 14.72 -7.11
N ASP A 36 -7.73 15.08 -5.83
CA ASP A 36 -6.97 14.26 -4.88
C ASP A 36 -7.61 12.87 -4.69
N PHE A 37 -8.93 12.84 -4.53
CA PHE A 37 -9.69 11.59 -4.41
C PHE A 37 -9.56 10.70 -5.66
N THR A 38 -9.66 11.26 -6.87
CA THR A 38 -9.53 10.48 -8.10
C THR A 38 -8.10 9.97 -8.29
N ILE A 39 -7.07 10.76 -7.96
CA ILE A 39 -5.69 10.26 -8.00
C ILE A 39 -5.52 9.11 -6.99
N TRP A 40 -6.04 9.25 -5.77
CA TRP A 40 -5.97 8.18 -4.78
C TRP A 40 -6.59 6.86 -5.30
N GLN A 41 -7.74 6.95 -5.99
CA GLN A 41 -8.35 5.78 -6.64
C GLN A 41 -7.46 5.22 -7.76
N ASN A 42 -6.93 6.08 -8.63
CA ASN A 42 -6.13 5.68 -9.79
C ASN A 42 -4.78 5.05 -9.41
N PHE A 43 -4.21 5.40 -8.25
CA PHE A 43 -3.02 4.72 -7.72
C PHE A 43 -3.29 3.28 -7.24
N GLY A 44 -4.57 2.89 -7.17
CA GLY A 44 -5.02 1.58 -6.70
C GLY A 44 -5.14 1.55 -5.18
N THR A 45 -6.34 1.27 -4.69
CA THR A 45 -6.69 1.36 -3.25
C THR A 45 -6.42 0.09 -2.46
N GLY A 46 -5.90 -0.96 -3.11
CA GLY A 46 -5.70 -2.27 -2.51
C GLY A 46 -7.01 -2.81 -1.93
N SER A 47 -6.97 -3.38 -0.73
CA SER A 47 -8.16 -3.81 0.01
C SER A 47 -9.04 -2.67 0.53
N THR A 48 -8.61 -1.42 0.46
CA THR A 48 -9.43 -0.29 0.91
C THR A 48 -10.52 -0.03 -0.15
N PRO A 49 -11.83 -0.06 0.20
CA PRO A 49 -12.87 0.16 -0.79
C PRO A 49 -12.71 1.56 -1.43
N PRO A 50 -12.77 1.69 -2.77
CA PRO A 50 -12.49 2.94 -3.49
C PRO A 50 -13.69 3.91 -3.40
N THR A 51 -14.16 4.19 -2.19
CA THR A 51 -15.31 5.05 -1.90
C THR A 51 -14.88 6.34 -1.20
N LEU A 52 -15.70 7.38 -1.32
CA LEU A 52 -15.46 8.65 -0.62
C LEU A 52 -15.36 8.47 0.90
N LYS A 53 -16.19 7.58 1.49
CA LYS A 53 -16.17 7.26 2.92
C LYS A 53 -14.80 6.72 3.35
N SER A 54 -14.26 5.77 2.59
CA SER A 54 -12.93 5.22 2.85
C SER A 54 -11.84 6.28 2.70
N TYR A 55 -11.91 7.09 1.65
CA TYR A 55 -10.95 8.17 1.43
C TYR A 55 -10.93 9.19 2.58
N LEU A 56 -12.10 9.62 3.06
CA LEU A 56 -12.21 10.51 4.22
C LEU A 56 -11.62 9.87 5.49
N LYS A 57 -11.83 8.57 5.70
CA LYS A 57 -11.19 7.81 6.79
C LYS A 57 -9.66 7.85 6.67
N ILE A 58 -9.10 7.58 5.49
CA ILE A 58 -7.64 7.61 5.26
C ILE A 58 -7.10 9.03 5.46
N ARG A 59 -7.80 10.06 4.97
CA ARG A 59 -7.40 11.45 5.18
C ARG A 59 -7.38 11.83 6.66
N ARG A 60 -8.36 11.37 7.45
CA ARG A 60 -8.36 11.55 8.91
C ARG A 60 -7.17 10.87 9.59
N TRP A 61 -6.80 9.66 9.15
CA TRP A 61 -5.59 8.98 9.65
C TRP A 61 -4.32 9.74 9.28
N GLY A 62 -4.22 10.26 8.07
CA GLY A 62 -3.11 11.11 7.65
C GLY A 62 -2.97 12.34 8.54
N LEU A 63 -4.08 13.03 8.84
CA LEU A 63 -4.09 14.17 9.77
C LEU A 63 -3.63 13.77 11.18
N TYR A 64 -4.09 12.63 11.69
CA TYR A 64 -3.65 12.12 13.00
C TYR A 64 -2.14 11.83 13.01
N LEU A 65 -1.60 11.21 11.96
CA LEU A 65 -0.18 10.90 11.83
C LEU A 65 0.68 12.16 11.63
N LEU A 66 0.13 13.23 11.06
CA LEU A 66 0.82 14.53 11.03
C LEU A 66 0.98 15.13 12.44
N SER A 67 0.03 14.90 13.35
CA SER A 67 0.18 15.29 14.75
C SER A 67 1.14 14.37 15.53
N HIS A 68 1.47 13.20 14.98
CA HIS A 68 2.37 12.21 15.56
C HIS A 68 3.52 11.92 14.59
N CYS A 69 4.07 12.98 13.96
CA CYS A 69 5.05 12.89 12.88
C CYS A 69 6.11 11.83 13.16
N GLN A 70 6.18 10.83 12.28
CA GLN A 70 7.18 9.77 12.34
C GLN A 70 8.12 9.90 11.14
N ASN A 71 9.42 9.84 11.38
CA ASN A 71 10.36 9.61 10.31
C ASN A 71 10.34 8.11 9.96
N LEU A 72 9.62 7.73 8.89
CA LEU A 72 9.52 6.33 8.45
C LEU A 72 10.86 5.74 8.00
N ARG A 73 11.87 6.59 7.76
CA ARG A 73 13.23 6.20 7.37
C ARG A 73 14.16 6.07 8.58
N ASP A 74 13.70 6.42 9.77
CA ASP A 74 14.45 6.21 11.01
C ASP A 74 14.26 4.76 11.51
N PRO A 75 15.33 3.96 11.59
CA PRO A 75 15.27 2.59 12.10
C PRO A 75 15.26 2.51 13.64
N SER A 76 15.49 3.62 14.36
CA SER A 76 15.58 3.64 15.83
C SER A 76 14.40 2.99 16.57
N PRO A 77 13.14 3.05 16.08
CA PRO A 77 12.01 2.40 16.76
C PRO A 77 11.97 0.88 16.62
N ILE A 78 12.81 0.29 15.75
CA ILE A 78 12.89 -1.14 15.55
C ILE A 78 13.97 -1.71 16.48
N PRO A 79 13.64 -2.74 17.30
CA PRO A 79 14.63 -3.42 18.13
C PRO A 79 15.79 -3.96 17.29
N ASN A 80 17.03 -3.77 17.77
CA ASN A 80 18.22 -4.32 17.13
C ASN A 80 18.61 -5.69 17.70
N THR A 81 17.62 -6.48 18.08
CA THR A 81 17.79 -7.77 18.75
C THR A 81 16.96 -8.84 18.06
N GLY A 82 17.35 -10.10 18.25
CA GLY A 82 16.67 -11.26 17.67
C GLY A 82 17.43 -11.89 16.51
N PRO A 83 16.83 -12.91 15.87
CA PRO A 83 17.46 -13.60 14.75
C PRO A 83 17.55 -12.67 13.54
N SER A 84 18.55 -12.91 12.70
CA SER A 84 18.69 -12.30 11.38
C SER A 84 18.87 -13.43 10.38
N TYR A 85 18.12 -13.36 9.29
CA TYR A 85 18.13 -14.35 8.22
C TYR A 85 18.74 -13.79 6.94
N ILE A 86 18.92 -12.47 6.81
CA ILE A 86 19.56 -11.87 5.64
C ILE A 86 21.06 -12.17 5.63
N ASN A 87 21.59 -12.62 4.49
CA ASN A 87 23.03 -12.53 4.25
C ASN A 87 23.41 -11.07 3.95
N ALA A 88 24.10 -10.46 4.90
CA ALA A 88 24.51 -9.07 4.83
C ALA A 88 25.41 -8.75 3.61
N GLU A 89 26.11 -9.69 3.02
CA GLU A 89 26.94 -9.45 1.82
C GLU A 89 26.08 -9.32 0.56
N LYS A 90 24.92 -9.98 0.53
CA LYS A 90 24.00 -9.99 -0.63
C LYS A 90 23.08 -8.77 -0.70
N VAL A 91 23.05 -7.95 0.33
CA VAL A 91 22.20 -6.74 0.39
C VAL A 91 23.12 -5.52 0.49
N PRO A 92 23.77 -5.02 -0.57
CA PRO A 92 24.65 -3.86 -0.47
C PRO A 92 23.85 -2.57 -0.17
N HIS A 93 24.52 -1.44 0.06
CA HIS A 93 23.83 -0.15 0.10
C HIS A 93 23.19 0.17 -1.26
N ARG A 94 21.89 0.52 -1.26
CA ARG A 94 21.18 0.87 -2.48
C ARG A 94 21.69 2.17 -3.08
N ALA A 95 22.11 2.12 -4.33
CA ALA A 95 22.62 3.28 -5.07
C ALA A 95 21.51 4.26 -5.46
N GLY A 96 21.84 5.56 -5.51
CA GLY A 96 20.93 6.61 -5.99
C GLY A 96 19.97 7.17 -4.94
N VAL A 97 18.97 7.93 -5.41
CA VAL A 97 17.98 8.59 -4.54
C VAL A 97 16.84 7.63 -4.21
N ARG A 98 16.34 7.69 -2.97
CA ARG A 98 15.16 6.92 -2.56
C ARG A 98 13.95 7.38 -3.40
N PRO A 99 13.11 6.46 -3.90
CA PRO A 99 11.93 6.86 -4.67
C PRO A 99 10.94 7.64 -3.78
N LYS A 100 10.11 8.46 -4.42
CA LYS A 100 9.06 9.20 -3.73
C LYS A 100 7.89 8.26 -3.43
N LEU A 101 7.35 8.34 -2.22
CA LEU A 101 6.09 7.70 -1.86
C LEU A 101 4.92 8.66 -2.05
N THR A 102 3.72 8.09 -2.18
CA THR A 102 2.48 8.86 -2.16
C THR A 102 2.25 9.49 -0.78
N ARG A 103 1.44 10.55 -0.74
CA ARG A 103 1.11 11.25 0.52
C ARG A 103 0.08 10.50 1.38
N TRP A 104 -0.73 9.64 0.78
CA TRP A 104 -1.81 8.97 1.49
C TRP A 104 -1.24 7.86 2.37
N THR A 105 -1.74 7.78 3.60
CA THR A 105 -1.31 6.78 4.57
C THR A 105 -1.59 5.36 4.08
N LEU A 106 -2.73 5.16 3.41
CA LEU A 106 -3.13 3.87 2.85
C LEU A 106 -3.81 4.00 1.48
N PRO A 107 -3.60 3.01 0.60
CA PRO A 107 -2.47 2.08 0.68
C PRO A 107 -1.14 2.83 0.59
N GLN A 108 -0.08 2.30 1.22
CA GLN A 108 1.25 2.88 1.08
C GLN A 108 1.74 2.59 -0.33
N ARG A 109 1.97 3.63 -1.13
CA ARG A 109 2.35 3.48 -2.53
C ARG A 109 3.62 4.23 -2.85
N GLN A 110 4.35 3.70 -3.82
CA GLN A 110 5.49 4.36 -4.44
C GLN A 110 5.04 5.00 -5.75
N PHE A 111 5.59 6.16 -6.08
CA PHE A 111 5.52 6.63 -7.47
C PHE A 111 6.29 5.64 -8.37
N PRO A 112 5.72 5.26 -9.53
CA PRO A 112 6.40 4.37 -10.45
C PRO A 112 7.78 4.91 -10.84
N VAL A 113 8.76 4.02 -10.83
CA VAL A 113 10.10 4.25 -11.37
C VAL A 113 10.32 3.26 -12.51
N GLU A 114 11.20 3.61 -13.43
CA GLU A 114 11.55 2.71 -14.53
C GLU A 114 12.16 1.41 -13.99
N ILE A 115 11.72 0.30 -14.57
CA ILE A 115 12.16 -1.06 -14.27
C ILE A 115 12.40 -1.78 -15.61
N THR A 116 13.49 -2.54 -15.71
CA THR A 116 13.73 -3.33 -16.92
C THR A 116 12.62 -4.38 -17.11
N PRO A 117 12.22 -4.72 -18.35
CA PRO A 117 11.16 -5.71 -18.58
C PRO A 117 11.45 -7.06 -17.93
N ARG A 118 12.72 -7.50 -17.96
CA ARG A 118 13.15 -8.75 -17.34
C ARG A 118 13.13 -8.66 -15.81
N ALA A 119 13.58 -7.57 -15.20
CA ALA A 119 13.44 -7.37 -13.76
C ALA A 119 11.96 -7.38 -13.32
N LYS A 120 11.07 -6.76 -14.09
CA LYS A 120 9.64 -6.81 -13.83
C LYS A 120 9.10 -8.24 -13.90
N ALA A 121 9.46 -9.01 -14.93
CA ALA A 121 9.04 -10.41 -15.02
C ALA A 121 9.55 -11.26 -13.85
N MET A 122 10.83 -11.10 -13.48
CA MET A 122 11.44 -11.81 -12.33
C MET A 122 10.75 -11.44 -11.02
N LEU A 123 10.45 -10.16 -10.81
CA LEU A 123 9.76 -9.68 -9.62
C LEU A 123 8.35 -10.27 -9.50
N HIS A 124 7.56 -10.23 -10.57
CA HIS A 124 6.17 -10.67 -10.55
C HIS A 124 6.03 -12.21 -10.54
N GLY A 125 7.06 -12.96 -10.93
CA GLY A 125 7.12 -14.42 -10.76
C GLY A 125 7.81 -14.87 -9.47
N MET A 126 8.24 -13.95 -8.62
CA MET A 126 9.06 -14.28 -7.44
C MET A 126 8.29 -15.09 -6.40
N MET A 127 7.03 -14.73 -6.14
CA MET A 127 6.25 -15.32 -5.04
C MET A 127 5.85 -16.76 -5.36
N SER A 128 5.29 -16.99 -6.55
CA SER A 128 5.05 -18.33 -7.11
C SER A 128 6.34 -19.14 -7.24
N GLY A 129 7.45 -18.51 -7.62
CA GLY A 129 8.76 -19.14 -7.69
C GLY A 129 9.23 -19.69 -6.35
N PHE A 130 9.10 -18.90 -5.27
CA PHE A 130 9.38 -19.38 -3.91
C PHE A 130 8.44 -20.52 -3.52
N ALA A 131 7.11 -20.37 -3.70
CA ALA A 131 6.15 -21.38 -3.28
C ALA A 131 6.25 -22.72 -4.04
N SER A 132 6.86 -22.73 -5.23
CA SER A 132 7.04 -23.95 -6.03
C SER A 132 8.39 -24.62 -5.83
N ALA A 133 9.37 -23.93 -5.22
CA ALA A 133 10.74 -24.43 -5.09
C ALA A 133 10.97 -25.16 -3.77
N SER A 134 11.76 -26.24 -3.80
CA SER A 134 12.30 -26.85 -2.57
C SER A 134 13.38 -25.95 -1.96
N PRO A 135 13.50 -25.86 -0.62
CA PRO A 135 12.64 -26.47 0.40
C PRO A 135 11.37 -25.68 0.74
N TYR A 136 11.17 -24.50 0.16
CA TYR A 136 10.11 -23.56 0.51
C TYR A 136 8.69 -24.10 0.31
N ALA A 137 8.45 -24.90 -0.74
CA ALA A 137 7.13 -25.45 -1.10
C ALA A 137 6.47 -26.30 0.00
N MET A 138 7.23 -26.74 1.00
CA MET A 138 6.70 -27.44 2.18
C MET A 138 6.09 -26.49 3.22
N TYR A 139 6.49 -25.22 3.22
CA TYR A 139 6.22 -24.27 4.31
C TYR A 139 5.36 -23.08 3.92
N ILE A 140 5.29 -22.75 2.63
CA ILE A 140 4.60 -21.56 2.15
C ILE A 140 3.71 -21.88 0.95
N ASP A 141 2.71 -21.02 0.73
CA ASP A 141 1.86 -21.02 -0.45
C ASP A 141 1.89 -19.65 -1.13
N ALA A 142 1.72 -19.63 -2.46
CA ALA A 142 1.48 -18.42 -3.21
C ALA A 142 -0.01 -18.26 -3.49
N ALA A 143 -0.55 -17.06 -3.23
CA ALA A 143 -1.95 -16.74 -3.49
C ALA A 143 -2.13 -15.23 -3.71
N PRO A 144 -3.28 -14.76 -4.23
CA PRO A 144 -3.56 -13.34 -4.32
C PRO A 144 -3.44 -12.62 -2.96
N SER A 145 -2.88 -11.41 -2.95
CA SER A 145 -2.69 -10.62 -1.73
C SER A 145 -4.04 -10.10 -1.21
N LYS A 146 -4.38 -10.44 0.04
CA LYS A 146 -5.56 -9.89 0.71
C LYS A 146 -5.37 -8.42 1.04
N ALA A 147 -4.15 -8.00 1.38
CA ALA A 147 -3.83 -6.59 1.61
C ALA A 147 -4.08 -5.72 0.37
N GLU A 148 -3.88 -6.28 -0.82
CA GLU A 148 -4.12 -5.62 -2.10
C GLU A 148 -5.52 -5.84 -2.69
N GLY A 149 -6.45 -6.47 -1.95
CA GLY A 149 -7.80 -6.72 -2.45
C GLY A 149 -7.83 -7.74 -3.58
N ASP A 150 -7.05 -8.82 -3.42
CA ASP A 150 -6.83 -9.89 -4.40
C ASP A 150 -6.10 -9.45 -5.67
N ALA A 151 -5.50 -8.26 -5.67
CA ALA A 151 -4.65 -7.77 -6.75
C ALA A 151 -3.17 -8.06 -6.47
N GLY A 152 -2.51 -8.82 -7.35
CA GLY A 152 -1.09 -9.15 -7.18
C GLY A 152 -0.84 -10.38 -6.32
N GLU A 153 0.38 -10.90 -6.45
CA GLU A 153 0.78 -12.14 -5.82
C GLU A 153 1.42 -11.89 -4.44
N ALA A 154 1.12 -12.78 -3.50
CA ALA A 154 1.70 -12.81 -2.17
C ALA A 154 2.18 -14.20 -1.79
N ILE A 155 3.10 -14.26 -0.83
CA ILE A 155 3.50 -15.47 -0.12
C ILE A 155 2.80 -15.50 1.23
N TYR A 156 2.24 -16.66 1.58
CA TYR A 156 1.69 -16.94 2.89
C TYR A 156 2.45 -18.10 3.53
N VAL A 157 2.79 -17.98 4.82
CA VAL A 157 3.29 -19.12 5.59
C VAL A 157 2.13 -20.05 5.95
N ARG A 158 2.33 -21.36 5.81
CA ARG A 158 1.32 -22.36 6.19
C ARG A 158 1.15 -22.40 7.70
N GLN A 159 -0.10 -22.56 8.14
CA GLN A 159 -0.46 -22.46 9.56
C GLN A 159 -0.11 -23.71 10.38
N ASP A 160 0.13 -24.84 9.71
CA ASP A 160 0.52 -26.13 10.30
C ASP A 160 2.04 -26.31 10.42
N VAL A 161 2.83 -25.30 10.04
CA VAL A 161 4.30 -25.33 10.14
C VAL A 161 4.73 -25.33 11.60
N GLU A 162 5.38 -26.41 12.01
CA GLU A 162 5.99 -26.50 13.34
C GLU A 162 7.11 -25.47 13.51
N GLY A 163 7.09 -24.73 14.62
CA GLY A 163 8.08 -23.70 14.91
C GLY A 163 7.89 -22.39 14.13
N MET A 164 6.80 -22.24 13.39
CA MET A 164 6.41 -20.98 12.75
C MET A 164 6.47 -19.83 13.75
N ASN A 165 6.99 -18.68 13.31
CA ASN A 165 6.98 -17.48 14.12
C ASN A 165 5.53 -17.12 14.49
N PRO A 166 5.18 -17.09 15.79
CA PRO A 166 3.81 -16.86 16.22
C PRO A 166 3.30 -15.49 15.76
N ASP A 167 4.17 -14.50 15.57
CA ASP A 167 3.79 -13.17 15.14
C ASP A 167 3.39 -13.08 13.65
N ALA A 168 3.63 -14.11 12.84
CA ALA A 168 3.11 -14.19 11.47
C ALA A 168 1.57 -14.08 11.42
N ARG A 169 0.86 -14.51 12.46
CA ARG A 169 -0.60 -14.33 12.57
C ARG A 169 -1.04 -12.86 12.56
N LYS A 170 -0.16 -11.95 13.01
CA LYS A 170 -0.45 -10.50 13.07
C LYS A 170 -0.43 -9.85 11.69
N THR A 171 0.18 -10.50 10.70
CA THR A 171 0.11 -10.14 9.27
C THR A 171 -0.82 -11.08 8.49
N PHE A 172 -1.74 -11.78 9.19
CA PHE A 172 -2.63 -12.77 8.58
C PHE A 172 -1.88 -13.86 7.79
N TYR A 173 -0.68 -14.20 8.27
CA TYR A 173 0.25 -15.15 7.64
C TYR A 173 0.85 -14.68 6.31
N GLU A 174 0.50 -13.49 5.84
CA GLU A 174 1.10 -12.85 4.66
C GLU A 174 2.54 -12.45 5.00
N VAL A 175 3.49 -12.98 4.24
CA VAL A 175 4.94 -12.75 4.42
C VAL A 175 5.42 -11.65 3.49
N ALA A 176 4.99 -11.66 2.24
CA ALA A 176 5.40 -10.65 1.26
C ALA A 176 4.34 -10.54 0.17
N HIS A 177 4.21 -9.35 -0.40
CA HIS A 177 3.38 -9.14 -1.59
C HIS A 177 3.95 -8.05 -2.49
N VAL A 178 3.71 -8.20 -3.79
CA VAL A 178 4.13 -7.20 -4.79
C VAL A 178 2.96 -6.27 -5.15
N HIS A 179 3.23 -4.97 -5.24
CA HIS A 179 2.25 -4.00 -5.75
C HIS A 179 2.21 -4.09 -7.29
N PRO A 180 1.08 -4.50 -7.91
CA PRO A 180 1.05 -4.77 -9.36
C PRO A 180 1.41 -3.58 -10.24
N SER A 181 0.97 -2.38 -9.85
CA SER A 181 1.17 -1.15 -10.61
C SER A 181 2.50 -0.46 -10.30
N GLY A 182 2.95 -0.54 -9.05
CA GLY A 182 4.10 0.22 -8.54
C GLY A 182 5.42 -0.55 -8.51
N ASN A 183 5.38 -1.89 -8.61
CA ASN A 183 6.53 -2.80 -8.48
C ASN A 183 7.30 -2.72 -7.15
N SER A 184 6.89 -1.86 -6.22
CA SER A 184 7.30 -1.90 -4.81
C SER A 184 6.63 -3.09 -4.10
N LEU A 185 7.10 -3.43 -2.92
CA LEU A 185 6.58 -4.58 -2.17
C LEU A 185 6.32 -4.23 -0.71
N HIS A 186 5.51 -5.05 -0.06
CA HIS A 186 5.63 -5.23 1.37
C HIS A 186 6.26 -6.58 1.70
N VAL A 187 6.97 -6.61 2.83
CA VAL A 187 7.59 -7.83 3.37
C VAL A 187 7.60 -7.78 4.91
N TYR A 188 7.31 -8.92 5.54
CA TYR A 188 7.50 -9.17 6.95
C TYR A 188 8.88 -9.81 7.15
N VAL A 189 9.78 -9.11 7.82
CA VAL A 189 11.12 -9.62 8.17
C VAL A 189 11.35 -9.55 9.68
N SER A 190 12.47 -10.13 10.14
CA SER A 190 12.89 -10.00 11.54
C SER A 190 13.20 -8.52 11.88
N PRO A 191 13.12 -8.10 13.15
CA PRO A 191 13.52 -6.75 13.55
C PRO A 191 14.97 -6.39 13.16
N ALA A 192 15.91 -7.34 13.29
CA ALA A 192 17.30 -7.14 12.90
C ALA A 192 17.45 -6.94 11.37
N ASP A 193 16.78 -7.78 10.58
CA ASP A 193 16.78 -7.67 9.12
C ASP A 193 16.08 -6.39 8.64
N ALA A 194 15.00 -5.97 9.31
CA ALA A 194 14.30 -4.73 9.03
C ALA A 194 15.24 -3.52 9.17
N ARG A 195 16.03 -3.46 10.24
CA ARG A 195 17.02 -2.40 10.44
C ARG A 195 18.06 -2.40 9.32
N LEU A 196 18.62 -3.58 8.99
CA LEU A 196 19.61 -3.71 7.92
C LEU A 196 19.09 -3.17 6.58
N VAL A 197 17.87 -3.56 6.21
CA VAL A 197 17.21 -3.10 4.98
C VAL A 197 17.00 -1.58 4.96
N MET A 198 16.64 -0.98 6.11
CA MET A 198 16.46 0.46 6.24
C MET A 198 17.78 1.23 6.18
N GLU A 199 18.78 0.79 6.94
CA GLU A 199 20.13 1.35 6.98
C GLU A 199 20.78 1.30 5.59
N ARG A 200 20.53 0.23 4.83
CA ARG A 200 20.99 0.04 3.47
C ARG A 200 20.11 0.64 2.39
N ARG A 201 19.07 1.37 2.79
CA ARG A 201 18.22 2.20 1.91
C ARG A 201 17.37 1.42 0.90
N TRP A 202 17.03 0.18 1.22
CA TRP A 202 16.15 -0.67 0.40
C TRP A 202 14.67 -0.49 0.68
N GLY A 203 14.33 0.01 1.87
CA GLY A 203 12.95 0.22 2.26
C GLY A 203 12.77 1.27 3.36
N GLU A 204 11.53 1.42 3.79
CA GLU A 204 11.11 2.26 4.90
C GLU A 204 9.93 1.62 5.65
N ARG A 205 9.70 2.08 6.88
CA ARG A 205 8.66 1.53 7.77
C ARG A 205 7.26 1.76 7.19
N PHE A 206 6.36 0.83 7.52
CA PHE A 206 4.93 1.04 7.31
C PHE A 206 4.40 2.11 8.28
N PRO A 207 3.61 3.10 7.80
CA PRO A 207 3.21 4.25 8.61
C PRO A 207 2.18 3.95 9.69
N VAL A 208 1.51 2.81 9.63
CA VAL A 208 0.35 2.50 10.48
C VAL A 208 0.66 1.37 11.47
N GLY A 209 1.34 1.71 12.56
CA GLY A 209 1.80 0.72 13.56
C GLY A 209 0.69 -0.01 14.33
N TRP A 210 -0.56 0.45 14.25
CA TRP A 210 -1.71 -0.28 14.81
C TRP A 210 -2.32 -1.30 13.85
N LEU A 211 -1.89 -1.32 12.59
CA LEU A 211 -2.34 -2.30 11.59
C LEU A 211 -1.30 -3.38 11.30
N ALA A 212 -0.02 -3.06 11.46
CA ALA A 212 1.06 -4.00 11.20
C ALA A 212 2.23 -3.79 12.15
N LEU A 213 3.06 -4.82 12.27
CA LEU A 213 4.27 -4.80 13.09
C LEU A 213 5.30 -3.81 12.53
N PRO A 214 6.21 -3.26 13.36
CA PRO A 214 7.28 -2.38 12.89
C PRO A 214 8.19 -2.99 11.81
N SER A 215 8.31 -4.32 11.78
CA SER A 215 9.10 -5.05 10.78
C SER A 215 8.29 -5.51 9.55
N TRP A 216 7.01 -5.08 9.45
CA TRP A 216 6.28 -5.04 8.19
C TRP A 216 6.73 -3.80 7.42
N MET A 217 7.53 -4.01 6.39
CA MET A 217 8.25 -2.93 5.73
C MET A 217 7.78 -2.76 4.30
N MET A 218 7.90 -1.54 3.78
CA MET A 218 7.80 -1.29 2.35
C MET A 218 9.20 -1.39 1.72
N LEU A 219 9.37 -2.30 0.77
CA LEU A 219 10.54 -2.32 -0.11
C LEU A 219 10.27 -1.46 -1.33
N TYR A 220 11.30 -0.73 -1.74
CA TYR A 220 11.23 0.05 -2.95
C TYR A 220 11.26 -0.84 -4.20
N ALA A 221 10.61 -0.38 -5.27
CA ALA A 221 10.62 -1.09 -6.54
C ALA A 221 12.06 -1.28 -7.05
N PRO A 222 12.46 -2.51 -7.43
CA PRO A 222 13.75 -2.74 -8.06
C PRO A 222 13.76 -2.11 -9.46
N ARG A 223 14.93 -1.63 -9.89
CA ARG A 223 15.13 -1.00 -11.21
C ARG A 223 15.62 -1.99 -12.26
N ASN A 224 16.36 -2.99 -11.83
CA ASN A 224 17.02 -3.97 -12.69
C ASN A 224 17.15 -5.32 -11.97
N GLU A 225 17.72 -6.30 -12.65
CA GLU A 225 17.86 -7.69 -12.26
C GLU A 225 18.75 -7.86 -11.02
N ASP A 226 19.77 -7.03 -10.89
CA ASP A 226 20.64 -7.01 -9.70
C ASP A 226 19.84 -6.57 -8.47
N GLU A 227 19.03 -5.51 -8.60
CA GLU A 227 18.14 -5.09 -7.51
C GLU A 227 17.06 -6.13 -7.21
N VAL A 228 16.55 -6.85 -8.21
CA VAL A 228 15.61 -7.96 -7.97
C VAL A 228 16.29 -9.08 -7.17
N SER A 229 17.57 -9.37 -7.42
CA SER A 229 18.31 -10.36 -6.63
C SER A 229 18.43 -9.94 -5.16
N VAL A 230 18.63 -8.65 -4.90
CA VAL A 230 18.63 -8.11 -3.53
C VAL A 230 17.26 -8.21 -2.88
N VAL A 231 16.20 -7.82 -3.60
CA VAL A 231 14.80 -7.97 -3.13
C VAL A 231 14.48 -9.44 -2.84
N ARG A 232 14.93 -10.37 -3.69
CA ARG A 232 14.75 -11.82 -3.52
C ARG A 232 15.40 -12.30 -2.22
N GLU A 233 16.61 -11.84 -1.90
CA GLU A 233 17.28 -12.17 -0.63
C GLU A 233 16.50 -11.67 0.58
N ILE A 234 15.93 -10.45 0.51
CA ILE A 234 15.11 -9.90 1.60
C ILE A 234 13.81 -10.69 1.78
N VAL A 235 13.13 -11.05 0.68
CA VAL A 235 11.92 -11.88 0.70
C VAL A 235 12.22 -13.27 1.25
N ARG A 236 13.33 -13.89 0.84
CA ARG A 236 13.82 -15.17 1.37
C ARG A 236 13.99 -15.11 2.88
N ALA A 237 14.64 -14.07 3.39
CA ALA A 237 14.81 -13.87 4.83
C ALA A 237 13.46 -13.68 5.55
N GLY A 238 12.50 -12.98 4.93
CA GLY A 238 11.14 -12.87 5.44
C GLY A 238 10.44 -14.23 5.56
N VAL A 239 10.59 -15.09 4.55
CA VAL A 239 10.09 -16.47 4.58
C VAL A 239 10.74 -17.25 5.72
N CYS A 240 12.07 -17.22 5.84
CA CYS A 240 12.78 -17.93 6.92
C CYS A 240 12.32 -17.44 8.31
N PHE A 241 12.14 -16.13 8.47
CA PHE A 241 11.63 -15.55 9.70
C PHE A 241 10.19 -15.96 10.01
N ALA A 242 9.31 -16.00 9.00
CA ALA A 242 7.93 -16.44 9.17
C ALA A 242 7.85 -17.92 9.53
N VAL A 243 8.63 -18.77 8.86
CA VAL A 243 8.73 -20.22 9.13
C VAL A 243 9.46 -20.50 10.46
N GLY A 244 10.26 -19.55 10.95
CA GLY A 244 10.99 -19.66 12.22
C GLY A 244 12.29 -20.47 12.14
N ARG A 245 12.82 -20.70 10.93
CA ARG A 245 14.08 -21.44 10.70
C ARG A 245 14.75 -21.02 9.38
N GLU A 246 16.05 -21.23 9.29
CA GLU A 246 16.81 -21.01 8.06
C GLU A 246 16.46 -22.08 7.03
N LEU A 247 16.04 -21.65 5.85
CA LEU A 247 15.79 -22.50 4.69
C LEU A 247 16.88 -22.25 3.65
N LYS A 248 17.73 -23.27 3.45
CA LYS A 248 18.84 -23.22 2.49
C LYS A 248 18.36 -23.73 1.13
N GLU A 249 18.55 -22.92 0.09
CA GLU A 249 18.53 -23.37 -1.32
C GLU A 249 19.72 -24.29 -1.60
#